data_AF-A0ABD1PZV8-F1
#
_entry.id   AF-A0ABD1PZV8-F1
#
_cell.length_a   1.000
_cell.length_b   1.000
_cell.length_c   1.000
_cell.angle_alpha   90.00
_cell.angle_beta   90.00
_cell.angle_gamma   90.00
#
_symmetry.space_group_name_H-M   'P 1'
#
loop_
_entity.id
_entity.type
_entity.pdbx_description
1 polymer ?
#
loop_
_entity_poly.entity_id
_entity_poly.type
_entity_poly.pdbx_seq_one_letter_code
_entity_poly.pdbx_strand_id
1 'polypeptide(L)'
;MTLDDLPRDSTWITIQASVDTEIIEQIDRDVKRTHPDMHFFSGDSTVAKSNQEALKNILIVFAKLNPGIRYVQGMNEILAPLFYVFKNDPSEENAVSAEADTFFCFVELLSGFRDNFVQQLDNSVVGIRATITRLSQLLKEHDEELWRHLEITTKVRS
;
A
#
# COMPACT_ATOMS: atom_id res chain seq x y z
N MET A 1 -20.98 -9.62 -15.09
CA MET A 1 -20.56 -10.61 -14.08
C MET A 1 -20.25 -9.83 -12.83
N THR A 2 -21.19 -9.81 -11.90
CA THR A 2 -21.05 -9.12 -10.62
C THR A 2 -20.52 -10.10 -9.58
N LEU A 3 -19.90 -9.61 -8.50
CA LEU A 3 -19.29 -10.45 -7.45
C LEU A 3 -20.28 -11.45 -6.81
N ASP A 4 -21.59 -11.23 -6.97
CA ASP A 4 -22.66 -12.13 -6.52
C ASP A 4 -22.81 -13.42 -7.38
N ASP A 5 -22.14 -13.51 -8.53
CA ASP A 5 -22.20 -14.66 -9.45
C ASP A 5 -21.22 -15.79 -9.10
N LEU A 6 -20.37 -15.63 -8.06
CA LEU A 6 -19.37 -16.63 -7.69
C LEU A 6 -19.94 -17.70 -6.73
N PRO A 7 -19.66 -19.01 -6.94
CA PRO A 7 -20.17 -20.09 -6.10
C PRO A 7 -19.79 -19.90 -4.62
N ARG A 8 -20.72 -20.18 -3.70
CA ARG A 8 -20.54 -20.03 -2.23
C ARG A 8 -19.41 -20.87 -1.62
N ASP A 9 -18.82 -21.80 -2.37
CA ASP A 9 -17.64 -22.62 -2.00
C ASP A 9 -16.32 -22.09 -2.60
N SER A 10 -16.30 -20.87 -3.15
CA SER A 10 -15.10 -20.32 -3.78
C SER A 10 -14.03 -19.99 -2.73
N THR A 11 -12.81 -20.45 -2.96
CA THR A 11 -11.62 -20.15 -2.14
C THR A 11 -11.47 -18.66 -1.84
N TRP A 12 -11.89 -17.80 -2.77
CA TRP A 12 -11.92 -16.34 -2.61
C TRP A 12 -12.85 -15.84 -1.51
N ILE A 13 -14.05 -16.42 -1.38
CA ILE A 13 -15.00 -16.05 -0.31
C ILE A 13 -14.40 -16.45 1.03
N THR A 14 -13.75 -17.62 1.13
CA THR A 14 -13.06 -18.04 2.34
C THR A 14 -11.85 -17.16 2.66
N ILE A 15 -11.10 -16.71 1.65
CA ILE A 15 -9.99 -15.75 1.82
C ILE A 15 -10.52 -14.43 2.35
N GLN A 16 -11.57 -13.90 1.75
CA GLN A 16 -12.17 -12.64 2.14
C GLN A 16 -12.81 -12.71 3.53
N ALA A 17 -13.52 -13.79 3.85
CA ALA A 17 -14.12 -14.00 5.18
C ALA A 17 -13.08 -14.17 6.30
N SER A 18 -11.85 -14.57 5.97
CA SER A 18 -10.75 -14.70 6.94
C SER A 18 -9.97 -13.41 7.18
N VAL A 19 -10.19 -12.38 6.35
CA VAL A 19 -9.59 -11.05 6.52
C VAL A 19 -10.66 -10.12 7.08
N ASP A 20 -10.29 -9.26 8.03
CA ASP A 20 -11.24 -8.31 8.62
C ASP A 20 -11.91 -7.46 7.52
N THR A 21 -13.24 -7.42 7.50
CA THR A 21 -14.02 -6.65 6.50
C THR A 21 -13.56 -5.20 6.44
N GLU A 22 -13.22 -4.61 7.59
CA GLU A 22 -12.69 -3.24 7.68
C GLU A 22 -11.39 -3.05 6.88
N ILE A 23 -10.48 -4.05 6.89
CA ILE A 23 -9.24 -4.02 6.11
C ILE A 23 -9.55 -4.08 4.62
N ILE A 24 -10.48 -4.93 4.21
CA ILE A 24 -10.88 -5.05 2.81
C ILE A 24 -11.50 -3.74 2.31
N GLU A 25 -12.36 -3.11 3.11
CA GLU A 25 -12.94 -1.81 2.77
C GLU A 25 -11.88 -0.69 2.71
N GLN A 26 -10.88 -0.74 3.59
CA GLN A 26 -9.77 0.20 3.55
C GLN A 26 -8.94 0.04 2.27
N ILE A 27 -8.58 -1.20 1.91
CA ILE A 27 -7.88 -1.52 0.66
C ILE A 27 -8.69 -1.01 -0.54
N ASP A 28 -10.00 -1.26 -0.56
CA ASP A 28 -10.88 -0.85 -1.66
C ASP A 28 -10.88 0.67 -1.87
N ARG A 29 -10.98 1.44 -0.79
CA ARG A 29 -10.88 2.92 -0.84
C ARG A 29 -9.51 3.38 -1.32
N ASP A 30 -8.44 2.75 -0.84
CA ASP A 30 -7.06 3.16 -1.13
C ASP A 30 -6.65 2.82 -2.57
N VAL A 31 -7.06 1.67 -3.09
CA VAL A 31 -6.87 1.30 -4.51
C VAL A 31 -7.61 2.27 -5.43
N LYS A 32 -8.86 2.63 -5.13
CA LYS A 32 -9.64 3.60 -5.93
C LYS A 32 -8.99 4.98 -6.04
N ARG A 33 -8.27 5.42 -5.01
CA ARG A 33 -7.55 6.71 -4.97
C ARG A 33 -6.08 6.61 -5.43
N THR A 34 -5.61 5.44 -5.83
CA THR A 34 -4.20 5.24 -6.23
C THR A 34 -3.98 5.84 -7.61
N HIS A 35 -3.06 6.82 -7.70
CA HIS A 35 -2.70 7.52 -8.94
C HIS A 35 -3.91 7.92 -9.82
N PRO A 36 -4.82 8.77 -9.31
CA PRO A 36 -6.09 9.09 -9.97
C PRO A 36 -5.92 9.79 -11.32
N ASP A 37 -4.77 10.41 -11.56
CA ASP A 37 -4.45 11.08 -12.82
C ASP A 37 -3.95 10.11 -13.91
N MET A 38 -3.75 8.83 -13.56
CA MET A 38 -3.17 7.84 -14.45
C MET A 38 -4.24 6.85 -14.94
N HIS A 39 -4.60 6.92 -16.22
CA HIS A 39 -5.61 6.04 -16.84
C HIS A 39 -5.36 4.54 -16.67
N PHE A 40 -4.12 4.16 -16.37
CA PHE A 40 -3.76 2.79 -16.04
C PHE A 40 -4.39 2.32 -14.71
N PHE A 41 -4.48 3.20 -13.72
CA PHE A 41 -5.02 2.93 -12.39
C PHE A 41 -6.40 3.55 -12.15
N SER A 42 -6.83 4.50 -12.99
CA SER A 42 -8.07 5.24 -12.82
C SER A 42 -8.93 5.26 -14.09
N GLY A 43 -10.24 5.25 -13.89
CA GLY A 43 -11.23 5.35 -14.97
C GLY A 43 -12.10 4.11 -15.14
N ASP A 44 -13.04 4.19 -16.08
CA ASP A 44 -14.09 3.19 -16.26
C ASP A 44 -13.75 2.06 -17.23
N SER A 45 -12.55 2.10 -17.82
CA SER A 45 -12.09 1.08 -18.75
C SER A 45 -11.98 -0.28 -18.06
N THR A 46 -12.22 -1.35 -18.83
CA THR A 46 -12.08 -2.72 -18.34
C THR A 46 -10.65 -3.02 -17.88
N VAL A 47 -9.66 -2.44 -18.55
CA VAL A 47 -8.24 -2.58 -18.19
C VAL A 47 -7.93 -1.90 -16.86
N ALA A 48 -8.37 -0.66 -16.65
CA ALA A 48 -8.17 0.05 -15.38
C ALA A 48 -8.83 -0.69 -14.22
N LYS A 49 -10.07 -1.18 -14.41
CA LYS A 49 -10.77 -1.99 -13.41
C LYS A 49 -10.04 -3.30 -13.12
N SER A 50 -9.53 -3.99 -14.15
CA SER A 50 -8.72 -5.19 -13.98
C SER A 50 -7.42 -4.92 -13.21
N ASN A 51 -6.78 -3.78 -13.44
CA ASN A 51 -5.56 -3.38 -12.74
C ASN A 51 -5.84 -3.06 -11.27
N GLN A 52 -6.94 -2.35 -10.98
CA GLN A 52 -7.39 -2.09 -9.61
C GLN A 52 -7.70 -3.39 -8.86
N GLU A 53 -8.40 -4.33 -9.49
CA GLU A 53 -8.70 -5.63 -8.89
C GLU A 53 -7.42 -6.44 -8.62
N ALA A 54 -6.43 -6.42 -9.52
CA ALA A 54 -5.14 -7.06 -9.28
C ALA A 54 -4.41 -6.46 -8.06
N LEU A 55 -4.34 -5.12 -7.95
CA LEU A 55 -3.77 -4.46 -6.77
C LEU A 55 -4.49 -4.88 -5.48
N LYS A 56 -5.82 -4.90 -5.51
CA LYS A 56 -6.65 -5.29 -4.37
C LYS A 56 -6.41 -6.75 -3.97
N ASN A 57 -6.36 -7.68 -4.93
CA ASN A 57 -6.09 -9.09 -4.67
C ASN A 57 -4.74 -9.28 -3.99
N ILE A 58 -3.68 -8.66 -4.52
CA ILE A 58 -2.34 -8.73 -3.95
C ILE A 58 -2.35 -8.24 -2.49
N LEU A 59 -2.97 -7.10 -2.20
CA LEU A 59 -3.03 -6.53 -0.85
C LEU A 59 -3.85 -7.40 0.12
N ILE A 60 -4.97 -7.98 -0.32
CA ILE A 60 -5.79 -8.89 0.50
C ILE A 60 -4.99 -10.17 0.82
N VAL A 61 -4.33 -10.76 -0.17
CA VAL A 61 -3.49 -11.95 0.02
C VAL A 61 -2.34 -11.63 0.97
N PHE A 62 -1.68 -10.49 0.80
CA PHE A 62 -0.62 -10.06 1.71
C PHE A 62 -1.11 -9.91 3.16
N ALA A 63 -2.23 -9.23 3.37
CA ALA A 63 -2.82 -9.02 4.70
C ALA A 63 -3.21 -10.34 5.36
N LYS A 64 -3.76 -11.29 4.59
CA LYS A 64 -4.09 -12.63 5.07
C LYS A 64 -2.86 -13.43 5.50
N LEU A 65 -1.80 -13.39 4.69
CA LEU A 65 -0.57 -14.15 4.95
C LEU A 65 0.28 -13.54 6.08
N ASN A 66 0.09 -12.26 6.39
CA ASN A 66 0.87 -11.53 7.40
C ASN A 66 -0.04 -10.91 8.47
N PRO A 67 -0.74 -11.71 9.31
CA PRO A 67 -1.71 -11.20 10.28
C PRO A 67 -1.10 -10.30 11.36
N GLY A 68 0.22 -10.35 11.57
CA GLY A 68 0.93 -9.45 12.49
C GLY A 68 1.24 -8.06 11.91
N ILE A 69 1.28 -7.92 10.58
CA ILE A 69 1.52 -6.65 9.89
C ILE A 69 0.19 -6.06 9.42
N ARG A 70 -0.64 -6.90 8.78
CA ARG A 70 -1.88 -6.54 8.10
C ARG A 70 -1.63 -5.47 7.01
N TYR A 71 -2.70 -4.96 6.43
CA TYR A 71 -2.59 -3.83 5.51
C TYR A 71 -2.39 -2.52 6.28
N VAL A 72 -1.49 -1.67 5.78
CA VAL A 72 -1.28 -0.31 6.29
C VAL A 72 -1.46 0.67 5.14
N GLN A 73 -2.19 1.76 5.39
CA GLN A 73 -2.40 2.83 4.41
C GLN A 73 -1.06 3.33 3.85
N GLY A 74 -0.95 3.41 2.52
CA GLY A 74 0.28 3.76 1.80
C GLY A 74 0.97 2.56 1.14
N MET A 75 0.68 1.33 1.58
CA MET A 75 1.17 0.11 0.91
C MET A 75 0.72 0.02 -0.56
N ASN A 76 -0.46 0.55 -0.89
CA ASN A 76 -0.96 0.66 -2.26
C ASN A 76 -0.06 1.53 -3.16
N GLU A 77 0.55 2.59 -2.61
CA GLU A 77 1.43 3.48 -3.37
C GLU A 77 2.81 2.86 -3.63
N ILE A 78 3.23 1.93 -2.78
CA ILE A 78 4.44 1.12 -3.01
C ILE A 78 4.16 0.02 -4.05
N LEU A 79 2.97 -0.59 -3.96
CA LEU A 79 2.58 -1.68 -4.84
C LEU A 79 2.37 -1.22 -6.29
N ALA A 80 1.74 -0.06 -6.49
CA ALA A 80 1.38 0.46 -7.81
C ALA A 80 2.55 0.56 -8.79
N PRO A 81 3.71 1.16 -8.48
CA PRO A 81 4.82 1.24 -9.43
C PRO A 81 5.40 -0.13 -9.77
N LEU A 82 5.44 -1.09 -8.83
CA LEU A 82 5.86 -2.46 -9.11
C LEU A 82 4.92 -3.09 -10.15
N PHE A 83 3.62 -3.03 -9.89
CA PHE A 83 2.61 -3.60 -10.79
C PHE A 83 2.62 -2.94 -12.16
N TYR A 84 2.78 -1.61 -12.23
CA TYR A 84 2.89 -0.89 -13.49
C TYR A 84 4.06 -1.40 -14.33
N VAL A 85 5.23 -1.58 -13.73
CA VAL A 85 6.43 -2.07 -14.43
C VAL A 85 6.19 -3.47 -14.97
N PHE A 86 5.74 -4.41 -14.12
CA PHE A 86 5.52 -5.79 -14.56
C PHE A 86 4.40 -5.92 -15.59
N LYS A 87 3.34 -5.12 -15.48
CA LYS A 87 2.20 -5.19 -16.41
C LYS A 87 2.51 -4.61 -17.78
N ASN A 88 3.47 -3.68 -17.87
CA ASN A 88 3.93 -3.09 -19.13
C ASN A 88 5.23 -3.76 -19.65
N ASP A 89 5.54 -4.98 -19.19
CA ASP A 89 6.65 -5.75 -19.74
C ASP A 89 6.44 -5.98 -21.26
N PRO A 90 7.45 -5.77 -22.11
CA PRO A 90 7.35 -6.01 -23.56
C PRO A 90 7.06 -7.48 -23.92
N SER A 91 7.40 -8.42 -23.04
CA SER A 91 7.06 -9.83 -23.17
C SER A 91 5.66 -10.08 -22.64
N GLU A 92 4.74 -10.48 -23.52
CA GLU A 92 3.37 -10.84 -23.14
C GLU A 92 3.33 -11.96 -22.09
N GLU A 93 4.27 -12.91 -22.16
CA GLU A 93 4.39 -14.00 -21.19
C GLU A 93 4.66 -13.48 -19.78
N ASN A 94 5.53 -12.47 -19.65
CA ASN A 94 5.83 -11.83 -18.37
C ASN A 94 4.65 -10.97 -17.89
N ALA A 95 4.01 -10.23 -18.81
CA ALA A 95 2.88 -9.35 -18.47
C ALA A 95 1.62 -10.11 -18.01
N VAL A 96 1.50 -11.40 -18.34
CA VAL A 96 0.46 -12.31 -17.81
C VAL A 96 0.76 -12.69 -16.36
N SER A 97 2.04 -12.87 -16.01
CA SER A 97 2.50 -13.18 -14.64
C SER A 97 2.60 -11.97 -13.71
N ALA A 98 2.32 -10.77 -14.23
CA ALA A 98 2.54 -9.51 -13.53
C ALA A 98 1.94 -9.45 -12.12
N GLU A 99 0.74 -10.01 -11.88
CA GLU A 99 0.14 -10.03 -10.54
C GLU A 99 0.97 -10.84 -9.54
N ALA A 100 1.43 -12.03 -9.94
CA ALA A 100 2.25 -12.91 -9.10
C ALA A 100 3.65 -12.32 -8.87
N ASP A 101 4.29 -11.82 -9.93
CA ASP A 101 5.62 -11.20 -9.83
C ASP A 101 5.60 -9.96 -8.94
N THR A 102 4.54 -9.15 -9.07
CA THR A 102 4.30 -8.00 -8.19
C THR A 102 4.16 -8.46 -6.74
N PHE A 103 3.37 -9.50 -6.46
CA PHE A 103 3.20 -10.01 -5.10
C PHE A 103 4.53 -10.43 -4.47
N PHE A 104 5.33 -11.25 -5.16
CA PHE A 104 6.60 -11.72 -4.62
C PHE A 104 7.61 -10.58 -4.45
N CYS A 105 7.71 -9.68 -5.43
CA CYS A 105 8.57 -8.51 -5.34
C CYS A 105 8.16 -7.59 -4.18
N PHE A 106 6.85 -7.38 -4.00
CA PHE A 106 6.30 -6.57 -2.92
C PHE A 106 6.58 -7.19 -1.53
N VAL A 107 6.42 -8.50 -1.38
CA VAL A 107 6.74 -9.22 -0.13
C VAL A 107 8.23 -9.12 0.20
N GLU A 108 9.10 -9.29 -0.79
CA GLU A 108 10.55 -9.18 -0.62
C GLU A 108 10.95 -7.74 -0.23
N LEU A 109 10.42 -6.74 -0.94
CA LEU A 109 10.67 -5.34 -0.66
C LEU A 109 10.21 -4.95 0.76
N LEU A 110 9.00 -5.33 1.14
CA LEU A 110 8.49 -5.08 2.49
C LEU A 110 9.27 -5.85 3.55
N SER A 111 9.90 -6.98 3.20
CA SER A 111 10.76 -7.71 4.13
C SER A 111 11.98 -6.89 4.58
N GLY A 112 12.52 -6.04 3.70
CA GLY A 112 13.65 -5.15 3.98
C GLY A 112 13.29 -3.91 4.80
N PHE A 113 12.01 -3.54 4.89
CA PHE A 113 11.52 -2.35 5.61
C PHE A 113 10.44 -2.66 6.65
N ARG A 114 10.31 -3.93 7.10
CA ARG A 114 9.25 -4.36 8.03
C ARG A 114 9.15 -3.45 9.26
N ASP A 115 10.28 -2.98 9.76
CA ASP A 115 10.37 -2.10 10.93
C ASP A 115 9.63 -0.76 10.77
N ASN A 116 9.40 -0.30 9.53
CA ASN A 116 8.64 0.92 9.24
C ASN A 116 7.11 0.72 9.21
N PHE A 117 6.63 -0.53 9.10
CA PHE A 117 5.20 -0.86 8.95
C PHE A 117 4.61 -1.60 10.14
N VAL A 118 5.44 -2.13 11.04
CA VAL A 118 4.99 -2.76 12.28
C VAL A 118 4.59 -1.66 13.28
N GLN A 119 3.28 -1.44 13.42
CA GLN A 119 2.67 -0.53 14.43
C GLN A 119 3.15 -0.79 15.88
N GLN A 120 3.70 -1.98 16.19
CA GLN A 120 4.26 -2.29 17.52
C GLN A 120 5.59 -1.58 17.82
N LEU A 121 6.20 -0.88 16.85
CA LEU A 121 7.41 -0.08 17.04
C LEU A 121 7.16 1.44 16.98
N ASP A 122 5.91 1.93 16.87
CA ASP A 122 5.62 3.37 16.91
C ASP A 122 6.01 4.05 18.25
N ASN A 123 6.26 3.24 19.29
CA ASN A 123 6.81 3.67 20.58
C ASN A 123 8.33 3.37 20.75
N SER A 124 9.02 2.92 19.71
CA SER A 124 10.45 2.59 19.74
C SER A 124 11.28 3.51 18.84
N VAL A 125 12.54 3.67 19.22
CA VAL A 125 13.53 4.67 18.79
C VAL A 125 13.96 4.56 17.30
N VAL A 126 13.25 3.77 16.48
CA VAL A 126 13.69 3.34 15.14
C VAL A 126 12.63 3.50 14.03
N GLY A 127 11.40 3.94 14.34
CA GLY A 127 10.31 4.10 13.35
C GLY A 127 10.23 5.47 12.65
N ILE A 128 9.10 5.78 11.99
CA ILE A 128 8.83 7.07 11.31
C ILE A 128 9.13 8.27 12.22
N ARG A 129 8.86 8.16 13.52
CA ARG A 129 9.19 9.20 14.50
C ARG A 129 10.68 9.49 14.56
N ALA A 130 11.55 8.48 14.47
CA ALA A 130 13.00 8.67 14.41
C ALA A 130 13.42 9.38 13.11
N THR A 131 12.80 9.06 11.98
CA THR A 131 13.03 9.75 10.70
C THR A 131 12.60 11.23 10.79
N ILE A 132 11.44 11.50 11.39
CA ILE A 132 10.95 12.87 11.63
C ILE A 132 11.87 13.63 12.59
N THR A 133 12.34 12.99 13.67
CA THR A 133 13.30 13.60 14.60
C THR A 133 14.62 13.93 13.92
N ARG A 134 15.14 13.02 13.09
CA ARG A 134 16.36 13.26 12.31
C ARG A 134 16.18 14.40 11.31
N LEU A 135 15.04 14.46 10.62
CA LEU A 135 14.70 15.57 9.73
C LEU A 135 14.62 16.89 10.51
N SER A 136 13.98 16.90 11.68
CA SER A 136 13.87 18.09 12.54
C SER A 136 15.25 18.59 13.00
N GLN A 137 16.17 17.67 13.34
CA GLN A 137 17.55 18.01 13.71
C GLN A 137 18.32 18.62 12.54
N LEU A 138 18.24 18.01 11.35
CA LEU A 138 18.87 18.54 10.13
C LEU A 138 18.30 19.93 9.78
N LEU A 139 16.99 20.10 9.89
CA LEU A 139 16.35 21.39 9.62
C LEU A 139 16.83 22.45 10.60
N LYS A 140 16.98 22.12 11.88
CA LYS A 140 17.51 23.04 12.90
C LYS A 140 18.96 23.47 12.61
N GLU A 141 19.78 22.54 12.13
CA GLU A 141 21.19 22.83 11.80
C GLU A 141 21.35 23.68 10.53
N HIS A 142 20.49 23.49 9.53
CA HIS A 142 20.63 24.14 8.22
C HIS A 142 19.71 25.35 8.01
N ASP A 143 18.57 25.43 8.69
CA ASP A 143 17.57 26.49 8.57
C ASP A 143 16.78 26.66 9.89
N GLU A 144 17.42 27.33 10.85
CA GLU A 144 16.86 27.51 12.20
C GLU A 144 15.57 28.35 12.19
N GLU A 145 15.43 29.29 11.26
CA GLU A 145 14.26 30.16 11.14
C GLU A 145 13.02 29.34 10.74
N LEU A 146 13.15 28.50 9.72
CA LEU A 146 12.08 27.60 9.29
C LEU A 146 11.75 26.57 10.38
N TRP A 147 12.76 26.03 11.06
CA TRP A 147 12.56 25.10 12.17
C TRP A 147 11.72 25.72 13.31
N ARG A 148 12.04 26.95 13.74
CA ARG A 148 11.27 27.66 14.76
C ARG A 148 9.84 27.94 14.31
N HIS A 149 9.65 28.33 13.04
CA HIS A 149 8.32 28.58 12.50
C HIS A 149 7.44 27.32 12.52
N LEU A 150 8.00 26.16 12.17
CA LEU A 150 7.29 24.88 12.19
C LEU A 150 6.97 24.41 13.63
N GLU A 151 7.86 24.64 14.59
CA GLU A 151 7.64 24.30 16.00
C GLU A 151 6.54 25.16 16.66
N ILE A 152 6.53 26.46 16.35
CA ILE A 152 5.50 27.38 16.86
C ILE A 152 4.13 27.04 16.26
N THR A 153 4.07 26.78 14.96
CA THR A 153 2.80 26.50 14.25
C THR A 153 2.16 25.18 14.68
N THR A 154 2.97 24.18 15.04
CA THR A 154 2.47 22.87 15.51
C THR A 154 1.92 22.90 16.94
N LYS A 155 2.48 23.73 17.85
CA LYS A 155 1.97 23.91 19.22
C LYS A 155 0.64 24.68 19.30
N VAL A 156 0.31 25.50 18.31
CA VAL A 156 -0.93 26.30 18.29
C VAL A 156 -2.15 25.47 17.86
N ARG A 157 -1.93 24.27 17.29
CA ARG A 157 -3.00 23.40 16.75
C ARG A 157 -3.23 22.11 17.56
N SER A 158 -2.56 21.94 18.69
CA SER A 158 -2.72 20.81 19.63
C SER A 158 -3.44 21.23 20.89
#